data_AF-A0A7V9CTQ4-F1
#
_entry.id   AF-A0A7V9CTQ4-F1
#
_cell.length_a   1.000
_cell.length_b   1.000
_cell.length_c   1.000
_cell.angle_alpha   90.00
_cell.angle_beta   90.00
_cell.angle_gamma   90.00
#
_symmetry.space_group_name_H-M   'P 1'
#
loop_
_entity.id
_entity.type
_entity.pdbx_description
1 polymer ?
#
loop_
_entity_poly.entity_id
_entity_poly.type
_entity_poly.pdbx_seq_one_letter_code
_entity_poly.pdbx_strand_id
1 'polypeptide(L)'
;MPLSEDLASAAAAARAYADDEEELAAVIPAEPAGAVRVYLCAFGREGEQKRWLALDREGRPLHDRRLLREAVSIAAMCELAEEVAGGGDLEELRRQLVALRVTENPPGIDEAERAALALEQLLGRAPRVASPGYLDEVGGATRRLEQALGGTGTSPFASAMTSAVGSIDELTRDVEGNYKLQLG
;
A
#
# COMPACT_ATOMS: atom_id res chain seq x y z
N MET A 1 19.33 9.60 4.33
CA MET A 1 18.36 10.53 3.73
C MET A 1 16.98 10.09 4.20
N PRO A 2 16.16 10.99 4.78
CA PRO A 2 14.79 10.69 5.14
C PRO A 2 13.95 10.37 3.89
N LEU A 3 12.94 9.51 4.03
CA LEU A 3 12.09 9.09 2.92
C LEU A 3 11.40 10.28 2.22
N SER A 4 11.10 11.36 2.94
CA SER A 4 10.53 12.58 2.38
C SER A 4 11.46 13.27 1.37
N GLU A 5 12.77 13.30 1.63
CA GLU A 5 13.76 13.86 0.70
C GLU A 5 13.94 12.96 -0.52
N ASP A 6 14.01 11.65 -0.30
CA ASP A 6 14.05 10.63 -1.36
C ASP A 6 12.84 10.78 -2.32
N LEU A 7 11.63 10.95 -1.77
CA LEU A 7 10.40 11.15 -2.54
C LEU A 7 10.39 12.48 -3.30
N ALA A 8 10.87 13.56 -2.69
CA ALA A 8 10.98 14.86 -3.37
C ALA A 8 11.96 14.78 -4.55
N SER A 9 13.07 14.08 -4.38
CA SER A 9 14.05 13.85 -5.45
C SER A 9 13.47 13.01 -6.58
N ALA A 10 12.80 11.90 -6.25
CA ALA A 10 12.13 11.06 -7.24
C ALA A 10 11.03 11.82 -8.00
N ALA A 11 10.23 12.63 -7.30
CA ALA A 11 9.21 13.47 -7.93
C ALA A 11 9.82 14.51 -8.89
N ALA A 12 10.93 15.14 -8.52
CA ALA A 12 11.63 16.09 -9.39
C ALA A 12 12.17 15.41 -10.65
N ALA A 13 12.77 14.22 -10.51
CA ALA A 13 13.25 13.43 -11.65
C ALA A 13 12.10 12.97 -12.55
N ALA A 14 11.00 12.49 -11.97
CA ALA A 14 9.82 12.02 -12.70
C ALA A 14 9.16 13.11 -13.54
N ARG A 15 9.10 14.36 -13.03
CA ARG A 15 8.53 15.50 -13.77
C ARG A 15 9.22 15.78 -15.10
N ALA A 16 10.48 15.40 -15.27
CA ALA A 16 11.18 15.53 -16.56
C ALA A 16 10.62 14.58 -17.65
N TYR A 17 9.78 13.62 -17.27
CA TYR A 17 9.12 12.67 -18.17
C TYR A 17 7.62 12.95 -18.34
N ALA A 18 7.09 14.03 -17.76
CA ALA A 18 5.70 14.42 -18.02
C ALA A 18 5.55 14.91 -19.47
N ASP A 19 4.53 14.43 -20.17
CA ASP A 19 4.15 14.96 -21.48
C ASP A 19 3.39 16.30 -21.32
N ASP A 20 3.12 16.99 -22.43
CA ASP A 20 2.29 18.20 -22.42
C ASP A 20 0.90 17.90 -21.83
N GLU A 21 0.46 18.73 -20.87
CA GLU A 21 -0.81 18.61 -20.14
C GLU A 21 -0.93 17.38 -19.21
N GLU A 22 0.17 16.63 -19.03
CA GLU A 22 0.26 15.53 -18.08
C GLU A 22 0.89 16.01 -16.76
N GLU A 23 0.34 15.59 -15.63
CA GLU A 23 0.87 15.91 -14.31
C GLU A 23 1.31 14.67 -13.55
N LEU A 24 2.39 14.80 -12.77
CA LEU A 24 2.80 13.77 -11.82
C LEU A 24 1.77 13.71 -10.67
N ALA A 25 0.93 12.68 -10.68
CA ALA A 25 -0.16 12.48 -9.73
C ALA A 25 0.31 11.82 -8.43
N ALA A 26 1.26 10.88 -8.51
CA ALA A 26 1.76 10.16 -7.33
C ALA A 26 3.18 9.63 -7.51
N VAL A 27 3.89 9.47 -6.39
CA VAL A 27 5.16 8.73 -6.31
C VAL A 27 5.04 7.71 -5.17
N ILE A 28 5.11 6.43 -5.51
CA ILE A 28 4.95 5.33 -4.56
C ILE A 28 6.31 4.63 -4.40
N PRO A 29 6.94 4.72 -3.22
CA PRO A 29 8.19 4.00 -2.96
C PRO A 29 7.89 2.54 -2.66
N ALA A 30 8.54 1.63 -3.39
CA ALA A 30 8.40 0.19 -3.26
C ALA A 30 9.77 -0.48 -3.11
N GLU A 31 9.87 -1.46 -2.22
CA GLU A 31 11.05 -2.32 -2.05
C GLU A 31 10.61 -3.78 -2.18
N PRO A 32 10.68 -4.34 -3.40
CA PRO A 32 10.41 -5.76 -3.62
C PRO A 32 11.43 -6.66 -2.92
N ALA A 33 11.06 -7.92 -2.67
CA ALA A 33 11.91 -8.86 -1.94
C ALA A 33 13.31 -9.00 -2.57
N GLY A 34 14.35 -8.63 -1.81
CA GLY A 34 15.73 -8.71 -2.28
C GLY A 34 16.11 -7.72 -3.38
N ALA A 35 15.23 -6.78 -3.72
CA ALA A 35 15.45 -5.75 -4.73
C ALA A 35 15.80 -4.39 -4.09
N VAL A 36 16.34 -3.50 -4.92
CA VAL A 36 16.56 -2.09 -4.54
C VAL A 36 15.24 -1.33 -4.54
N ARG A 37 15.20 -0.21 -3.80
CA ARG A 37 14.05 0.69 -3.79
C ARG A 37 13.76 1.21 -5.20
N VAL A 38 12.49 1.15 -5.56
CA VAL A 38 11.89 1.65 -6.80
C VAL A 38 10.88 2.72 -6.46
N TYR A 39 10.78 3.76 -7.27
CA TYR A 39 9.76 4.79 -7.15
C TYR A 39 8.80 4.68 -8.35
N LEU A 40 7.61 4.17 -8.11
CA LEU A 40 6.54 4.11 -9.11
C LEU A 40 5.90 5.49 -9.22
N CYS A 41 6.05 6.12 -10.37
CA CYS A 41 5.58 7.45 -10.67
C CYS A 41 4.35 7.33 -11.57
N ALA A 42 3.20 7.76 -11.05
CA ALA A 42 1.94 7.80 -11.78
C ALA A 42 1.75 9.19 -12.38
N PHE A 43 1.49 9.22 -13.66
CA PHE A 43 1.18 10.44 -14.40
C PHE A 43 -0.28 10.40 -14.82
N GLY A 44 -0.96 11.53 -14.70
CA GLY A 44 -2.37 11.66 -15.02
C GLY A 44 -2.64 12.88 -15.88
N ARG A 45 -3.62 12.73 -16.77
CA ARG A 45 -4.25 13.80 -17.52
C ARG A 45 -5.76 13.64 -17.34
N GLU A 46 -6.48 14.75 -17.27
CA GLU A 46 -7.92 14.72 -17.02
C GLU A 46 -8.64 13.90 -18.10
N GLY A 47 -9.45 12.92 -17.66
CA GLY A 47 -10.22 12.04 -18.55
C GLY A 47 -9.44 10.93 -19.23
N GLU A 48 -8.13 10.77 -18.94
CA GLU A 48 -7.27 9.77 -19.57
C GLU A 48 -6.77 8.72 -18.58
N GLN A 49 -6.29 7.59 -19.13
CA GLN A 49 -5.68 6.53 -18.34
C GLN A 49 -4.33 7.00 -17.78
N LYS A 50 -4.00 6.57 -16.56
CA LYS A 50 -2.71 6.86 -15.94
C LYS A 50 -1.56 6.24 -16.73
N ARG A 51 -0.50 7.00 -16.93
CA ARG A 51 0.77 6.51 -17.48
C ARG A 51 1.78 6.33 -16.36
N TRP A 52 2.76 5.44 -16.58
CA TRP A 52 3.65 5.00 -15.50
C TRP A 52 5.12 5.08 -15.88
N LEU A 53 5.94 5.51 -14.93
CA LEU A 53 7.39 5.40 -14.98
C LEU A 53 7.90 4.87 -13.64
N ALA A 54 8.90 4.00 -13.65
CA ALA A 54 9.56 3.57 -12.44
C ALA A 54 11.00 4.09 -12.43
N LEU A 55 11.43 4.65 -11.31
CA LEU A 55 12.79 5.18 -11.13
C LEU A 55 13.55 4.35 -10.09
N ASP A 56 14.86 4.20 -10.29
CA ASP A 56 15.77 3.72 -9.25
C ASP A 56 16.09 4.80 -8.21
N ARG A 57 16.98 4.48 -7.26
CA ARG A 57 17.39 5.40 -6.19
C ARG A 57 18.09 6.67 -6.69
N GLU A 58 18.72 6.62 -7.85
CA GLU A 58 19.40 7.74 -8.46
C GLU A 58 18.47 8.56 -9.38
N GLY A 59 17.18 8.22 -9.46
CA GLY A 59 16.22 8.88 -10.32
C GLY A 59 16.33 8.47 -11.79
N ARG A 60 16.96 7.33 -12.09
CA ARG A 60 17.10 6.82 -13.46
C ARG A 60 15.93 5.90 -13.80
N PRO A 61 15.40 5.95 -15.02
CA PRO A 61 14.34 5.06 -15.44
C PRO A 61 14.71 3.59 -15.39
N LEU A 62 13.77 2.77 -14.91
CA LEU A 62 13.86 1.33 -15.00
C LEU A 62 13.42 0.83 -16.37
N HIS A 63 14.16 -0.15 -16.86
CA HIS A 63 13.85 -0.89 -18.09
C HIS A 63 13.62 -2.40 -17.82
N ASP A 64 13.91 -2.89 -16.61
CA ASP A 64 13.70 -4.29 -16.24
C ASP A 64 12.20 -4.53 -15.96
N ARG A 65 11.55 -5.28 -16.87
CA ARG A 65 10.14 -5.65 -16.74
C ARG A 65 9.86 -6.44 -15.47
N ARG A 66 10.73 -7.38 -15.09
CA ARG A 66 10.54 -8.22 -13.91
C ARG A 66 10.55 -7.36 -12.65
N LEU A 67 11.52 -6.46 -12.53
CA LEU A 67 11.62 -5.56 -11.38
C LEU A 67 10.41 -4.60 -11.31
N LEU A 68 9.94 -4.08 -12.45
CA LEU A 68 8.72 -3.27 -12.49
C LEU A 68 7.52 -4.05 -11.95
N ARG A 69 7.31 -5.29 -12.42
CA ARG A 69 6.20 -6.14 -11.95
C ARG A 69 6.26 -6.34 -10.44
N GLU A 70 7.43 -6.72 -9.93
CA GLU A 70 7.64 -6.96 -8.51
C GLU A 70 7.34 -5.71 -7.66
N ALA A 71 7.76 -4.52 -8.13
CA ALA A 71 7.45 -3.23 -7.50
C ALA A 71 5.96 -2.89 -7.50
N VAL A 72 5.28 -3.08 -8.64
CA VAL A 72 3.84 -2.84 -8.75
C VAL A 72 3.05 -3.80 -7.87
N SER A 73 3.40 -5.09 -7.90
CA SER A 73 2.73 -6.10 -7.08
C SER A 73 2.86 -5.81 -5.59
N ILE A 74 4.06 -5.48 -5.08
CA ILE A 74 4.20 -5.20 -3.65
C ILE A 74 3.52 -3.89 -3.23
N ALA A 75 3.56 -2.86 -4.08
CA ALA A 75 2.83 -1.62 -3.85
C ALA A 75 1.31 -1.85 -3.76
N ALA A 76 0.75 -2.59 -4.73
CA ALA A 76 -0.67 -2.91 -4.77
C ALA A 76 -1.11 -3.80 -3.60
N MET A 77 -0.30 -4.80 -3.21
CA MET A 77 -0.59 -5.63 -2.04
C MET A 77 -0.59 -4.83 -0.75
N CYS A 78 0.35 -3.88 -0.58
CA CYS A 78 0.36 -3.02 0.60
C CYS A 78 -0.86 -2.09 0.63
N GLU A 79 -1.20 -1.45 -0.48
CA GLU A 79 -2.38 -0.59 -0.59
C GLU A 79 -3.66 -1.36 -0.21
N LEU A 80 -3.87 -2.53 -0.82
CA LEU A 80 -5.02 -3.37 -0.52
C LEU A 80 -5.05 -3.79 0.95
N ALA A 81 -3.89 -4.19 1.50
CA ALA A 81 -3.81 -4.62 2.89
C ALA A 81 -4.27 -3.51 3.84
N GLU A 82 -3.97 -2.26 3.53
CA GLU A 82 -4.43 -1.13 4.33
C GLU A 82 -5.93 -0.87 4.17
N GLU A 83 -6.44 -0.97 2.95
CA GLU A 83 -7.86 -0.81 2.66
C GLU A 83 -8.71 -1.85 3.41
N VAL A 84 -8.27 -3.12 3.46
CA VAL A 84 -9.05 -4.20 4.07
C VAL A 84 -8.72 -4.44 5.54
N ALA A 85 -7.65 -3.84 6.07
CA ALA A 85 -7.27 -3.95 7.47
C ALA A 85 -8.38 -3.41 8.39
N GLY A 86 -8.65 -4.12 9.49
CA GLY A 86 -9.73 -3.75 10.40
C GLY A 86 -11.14 -3.93 9.81
N GLY A 87 -11.29 -4.63 8.69
CA GLY A 87 -12.59 -4.92 8.07
C GLY A 87 -13.08 -3.86 7.09
N GLY A 88 -12.22 -2.93 6.65
CA GLY A 88 -12.56 -1.90 5.66
C GLY A 88 -12.84 -0.51 6.24
N ASP A 89 -13.28 -0.45 7.51
CA ASP A 89 -13.56 0.81 8.19
C ASP A 89 -13.10 0.74 9.65
N LEU A 90 -11.79 0.91 9.83
CA LEU A 90 -11.17 0.86 11.15
C LEU A 90 -11.63 2.02 12.04
N GLU A 91 -11.94 3.19 11.46
CA GLU A 91 -12.44 4.34 12.23
C GLU A 91 -13.81 4.01 12.84
N GLU A 92 -14.74 3.50 12.03
CA GLU A 92 -16.06 3.08 12.51
C GLU A 92 -15.95 1.96 13.54
N LEU A 93 -15.12 0.94 13.30
CA LEU A 93 -14.87 -0.12 14.27
C LEU A 93 -14.42 0.45 15.63
N ARG A 94 -13.49 1.42 15.63
CA ARG A 94 -13.03 2.07 16.87
C ARG A 94 -14.16 2.83 17.57
N ARG A 95 -15.01 3.55 16.83
CA ARG A 95 -16.20 4.21 17.39
C ARG A 95 -17.13 3.22 18.07
N GLN A 96 -17.38 2.08 17.44
CA GLN A 96 -18.23 1.02 17.99
C GLN A 96 -17.64 0.41 19.27
N LEU A 97 -16.32 0.16 19.30
CA LEU A 97 -15.66 -0.37 20.50
C LEU A 97 -15.78 0.59 21.69
N VAL A 98 -15.60 1.90 21.48
CA VAL A 98 -15.77 2.91 22.53
C VAL A 98 -17.22 2.96 23.03
N ALA A 99 -18.20 2.89 22.12
CA ALA A 99 -19.61 2.85 22.51
C ALA A 99 -19.90 1.60 23.36
N LEU A 100 -19.45 0.42 22.91
CA LEU A 100 -19.64 -0.85 23.59
C LEU A 100 -18.97 -0.88 24.97
N ARG A 101 -17.80 -0.26 25.10
CA ARG A 101 -17.12 -0.07 26.39
C ARG A 101 -18.02 0.66 27.39
N VAL A 102 -18.64 1.75 26.95
CA VAL A 102 -19.44 2.62 27.81
C VAL A 102 -20.76 1.95 28.21
N THR A 103 -21.38 1.21 27.30
CA THR A 103 -22.71 0.61 27.52
C THR A 103 -22.65 -0.75 28.22
N GLU A 104 -21.67 -1.59 27.87
CA GLU A 104 -21.66 -3.01 28.26
C GLU A 104 -20.37 -3.44 28.98
N ASN A 105 -19.22 -2.83 28.62
CA ASN A 105 -17.89 -3.18 29.15
C ASN A 105 -17.61 -4.71 29.16
N PRO A 106 -17.75 -5.41 28.02
CA PRO A 106 -17.63 -6.86 27.98
C PRO A 106 -16.18 -7.32 28.22
N PRO A 107 -15.93 -8.53 28.74
CA PRO A 107 -14.57 -9.06 28.87
C PRO A 107 -13.80 -9.00 27.55
N GLY A 108 -12.55 -8.50 27.59
CA GLY A 108 -11.68 -8.39 26.41
C GLY A 108 -11.76 -7.05 25.65
N ILE A 109 -12.70 -6.15 25.99
CA ILE A 109 -12.85 -4.87 25.29
C ILE A 109 -11.57 -3.99 25.33
N ASP A 110 -10.79 -4.06 26.42
CA ASP A 110 -9.50 -3.37 26.57
C ASP A 110 -8.46 -3.83 25.55
N GLU A 111 -8.48 -5.12 25.23
CA GLU A 111 -7.55 -5.70 24.28
C GLU A 111 -7.94 -5.36 22.84
N ALA A 112 -9.25 -5.37 22.54
CA ALA A 112 -9.78 -4.98 21.25
C ALA A 112 -9.48 -3.50 20.93
N GLU A 113 -9.75 -2.58 21.87
CA GLU A 113 -9.45 -1.16 21.69
C GLU A 113 -7.95 -0.90 21.50
N ARG A 114 -7.10 -1.60 22.26
CA ARG A 114 -5.64 -1.49 22.13
C ARG A 114 -5.14 -2.01 20.79
N ALA A 115 -5.66 -3.14 20.34
CA ALA A 115 -5.30 -3.72 19.04
C ALA A 115 -5.75 -2.83 17.88
N ALA A 116 -6.95 -2.27 17.96
CA ALA A 116 -7.48 -1.35 16.95
C ALA A 116 -6.65 -0.05 16.87
N LEU A 117 -6.29 0.53 18.03
CA LEU A 117 -5.41 1.69 18.08
C LEU A 117 -4.01 1.39 17.52
N ALA A 118 -3.44 0.22 17.85
CA ALA A 118 -2.14 -0.17 17.33
C ALA A 118 -2.14 -0.34 15.80
N LEU A 119 -3.22 -0.89 15.24
CA LEU A 119 -3.40 -0.98 13.80
C LEU A 119 -3.55 0.40 13.16
N GLU A 120 -4.38 1.29 13.72
CA GLU A 120 -4.55 2.66 13.23
C GLU A 120 -3.22 3.43 13.21
N GLN A 121 -2.46 3.33 14.29
CA GLN A 121 -1.13 3.96 14.40
C GLN A 121 -0.11 3.37 13.43
N LEU A 122 -0.28 2.13 12.97
CA LEU A 122 0.57 1.53 11.94
C LEU A 122 0.20 2.07 10.56
N LEU A 123 -1.09 2.08 10.22
CA LEU A 123 -1.60 2.53 8.93
C LEU A 123 -1.38 4.05 8.71
N GLY A 124 -1.48 4.85 9.77
CA GLY A 124 -1.30 6.31 9.72
C GLY A 124 0.14 6.81 9.52
N ARG A 125 1.14 5.93 9.34
CA ARG A 125 2.58 6.31 9.23
C ARG A 125 2.98 6.76 7.83
N ALA A 126 2.39 7.84 7.32
CA ALA A 126 2.79 8.39 6.03
C ALA A 126 4.00 9.37 6.15
N PRO A 127 4.95 9.38 5.18
CA PRO A 127 5.13 8.42 4.09
C PRO A 127 5.82 7.12 4.55
N ARG A 128 5.58 6.02 3.84
CA ARG A 128 6.17 4.68 4.08
C ARG A 128 6.54 3.99 2.78
N VAL A 129 7.42 2.99 2.86
CA VAL A 129 7.83 2.15 1.72
C VAL A 129 6.98 0.89 1.66
N ALA A 130 6.36 0.63 0.52
CA ALA A 130 5.67 -0.64 0.28
C ALA A 130 6.70 -1.78 0.21
N SER A 131 6.61 -2.75 1.11
CA SER A 131 7.59 -3.83 1.22
C SER A 131 6.94 -5.08 1.82
N PRO A 132 7.54 -6.28 1.62
CA PRO A 132 7.06 -7.49 2.26
C PRO A 132 7.03 -7.38 3.79
N GLY A 133 8.05 -6.74 4.38
CA GLY A 133 8.11 -6.53 5.83
C GLY A 133 6.96 -5.65 6.34
N TYR A 134 6.61 -4.59 5.62
CA TYR A 134 5.44 -3.77 5.97
C TYR A 134 4.14 -4.55 5.83
N LEU A 135 4.01 -5.36 4.79
CA LEU A 135 2.84 -6.23 4.61
C LEU A 135 2.68 -7.23 5.76
N ASP A 136 3.78 -7.82 6.23
CA ASP A 136 3.80 -8.70 7.40
C ASP A 136 3.40 -7.96 8.70
N GLU A 137 3.85 -6.72 8.87
CA GLU A 137 3.46 -5.88 10.01
C GLU A 137 1.94 -5.62 10.03
N VAL A 138 1.36 -5.24 8.89
CA VAL A 138 -0.08 -5.00 8.75
C VAL A 138 -0.86 -6.28 8.99
N GLY A 139 -0.46 -7.40 8.36
CA GLY A 139 -1.12 -8.69 8.56
C GLY A 139 -1.07 -9.15 10.01
N GLY A 140 0.07 -8.98 10.68
CA GLY A 140 0.24 -9.30 12.10
C GLY A 140 -0.60 -8.42 13.02
N ALA A 141 -0.69 -7.11 12.74
CA ALA A 141 -1.53 -6.18 13.52
C ALA A 141 -3.02 -6.49 13.34
N THR A 142 -3.46 -6.73 12.10
CA THR A 142 -4.84 -7.13 11.80
C THR A 142 -5.19 -8.46 12.46
N ARG A 143 -4.29 -9.44 12.44
CA ARG A 143 -4.55 -10.73 13.11
C ARG A 143 -4.72 -10.59 14.62
N ARG A 144 -3.93 -9.73 15.27
CA ARG A 144 -4.10 -9.44 16.70
C ARG A 144 -5.45 -8.80 16.99
N LEU A 145 -5.91 -7.87 16.15
CA LEU A 145 -7.24 -7.27 16.27
C LEU A 145 -8.35 -8.31 16.10
N GLU A 146 -8.28 -9.14 15.06
CA GLU A 146 -9.25 -10.24 14.85
C GLU A 146 -9.35 -11.15 16.07
N GLN A 147 -8.21 -11.54 16.67
CA GLN A 147 -8.17 -12.39 17.86
C GLN A 147 -8.80 -11.70 19.08
N ALA A 148 -8.51 -10.42 19.28
CA ALA A 148 -9.09 -9.63 20.37
C ALA A 148 -10.62 -9.46 20.22
N LEU A 149 -11.13 -9.47 18.99
CA LEU A 149 -12.56 -9.49 18.67
C LEU A 149 -13.20 -10.90 18.73
N GLY A 150 -12.44 -11.92 19.12
CA GLY A 150 -12.93 -13.30 19.26
C GLY A 150 -12.76 -14.18 18.01
N GLY A 151 -12.01 -13.73 17.01
CA GLY A 151 -11.71 -14.48 15.80
C GLY A 151 -10.81 -15.69 16.07
N THR A 152 -11.34 -16.90 15.93
CA THR A 152 -10.62 -18.17 16.17
C THR A 152 -10.30 -18.96 14.89
N GLY A 153 -10.87 -18.57 13.75
CA GLY A 153 -10.73 -19.25 12.47
C GLY A 153 -9.78 -18.57 11.49
N THR A 154 -10.00 -18.87 10.20
CA THR A 154 -9.34 -18.22 9.07
C THR A 154 -9.54 -16.71 9.14
N SER A 155 -8.46 -15.95 8.94
CA SER A 155 -8.50 -14.50 8.93
C SER A 155 -9.33 -13.98 7.74
N PRO A 156 -10.36 -13.14 7.97
CA PRO A 156 -11.03 -12.40 6.90
C PRO A 156 -10.05 -11.58 6.06
N PHE A 157 -9.07 -10.94 6.70
CA PHE A 157 -8.00 -10.21 6.01
C PHE A 157 -7.21 -11.12 5.06
N ALA A 158 -6.75 -12.29 5.53
CA ALA A 158 -6.00 -13.22 4.67
C ALA A 158 -6.84 -13.73 3.48
N SER A 159 -8.14 -13.92 3.69
CA SER A 159 -9.08 -14.34 2.64
C SER A 159 -9.25 -13.25 1.58
N ALA A 160 -9.36 -11.98 2.00
CA ALA A 160 -9.42 -10.83 1.11
C ALA A 160 -8.12 -10.69 0.29
N MET A 161 -6.96 -10.76 0.95
CA MET A 161 -5.65 -10.69 0.28
C MET A 161 -5.48 -11.79 -0.78
N THR A 162 -5.90 -13.02 -0.47
CA THR A 162 -5.82 -14.14 -1.41
C THR A 162 -6.73 -13.94 -2.62
N SER A 163 -7.92 -13.38 -2.40
CA SER A 163 -8.92 -13.19 -3.46
C SER A 163 -8.52 -12.11 -4.46
N ALA A 164 -7.69 -11.14 -4.05
CA ALA A 164 -7.30 -10.01 -4.87
C ALA A 164 -6.09 -10.26 -5.79
N VAL A 165 -5.42 -11.40 -5.68
CA VAL A 165 -4.21 -11.72 -6.47
C VAL A 165 -4.45 -11.53 -7.98
N GLY A 166 -5.60 -11.98 -8.49
CA GLY A 166 -5.96 -11.82 -9.91
C GLY A 166 -6.09 -10.36 -10.35
N SER A 167 -6.68 -9.51 -9.51
CA SER A 167 -6.81 -8.06 -9.78
C SER A 167 -5.46 -7.35 -9.74
N ILE A 168 -4.54 -7.77 -8.87
CA ILE A 168 -3.17 -7.23 -8.82
C ILE A 168 -2.38 -7.61 -10.07
N ASP A 169 -2.56 -8.83 -10.58
CA ASP A 169 -1.97 -9.25 -11.86
C ASP A 169 -2.49 -8.41 -13.03
N GLU A 170 -3.78 -8.08 -13.05
CA GLU A 170 -4.38 -7.21 -14.06
C GLU A 170 -3.83 -5.79 -13.99
N LEU A 171 -3.76 -5.20 -12.78
CA LEU A 171 -3.13 -3.90 -12.56
C LEU A 171 -1.68 -3.90 -13.03
N THR A 172 -0.93 -4.97 -12.76
CA THR A 172 0.46 -5.09 -13.18
C THR A 172 0.58 -5.07 -14.70
N ARG A 173 -0.29 -5.79 -15.43
CA ARG A 173 -0.33 -5.74 -16.90
C ARG A 173 -0.74 -4.36 -17.42
N ASP A 174 -1.64 -3.68 -16.74
CA ASP A 174 -2.07 -2.33 -17.10
C ASP A 174 -0.92 -1.32 -16.97
N VAL A 175 -0.16 -1.39 -15.88
CA VAL A 175 1.03 -0.56 -15.66
C VAL A 175 2.08 -0.80 -16.75
N GLU A 176 2.30 -2.05 -17.14
CA GLU A 176 3.22 -2.37 -18.24
C GLU A 176 2.73 -1.85 -19.60
N GLY A 177 1.44 -2.00 -19.88
CA GLY A 177 0.82 -1.54 -21.12
C GLY A 177 0.86 -0.01 -21.26
N ASN A 178 0.83 0.70 -20.12
CA ASN A 178 0.87 2.16 -20.04
C ASN A 178 2.22 2.70 -19.56
N TYR A 179 3.28 1.89 -19.62
CA TYR A 179 4.62 2.31 -19.22
C TYR A 179 5.19 3.31 -20.24
N LYS A 180 5.82 4.38 -19.77
CA LYS A 180 6.29 5.48 -20.63
C LYS A 180 7.46 5.10 -21.53
N LEU A 181 8.26 4.10 -21.15
CA LEU A 181 9.47 3.69 -21.86
C LEU A 181 9.41 2.23 -22.33
N GLN A 182 10.41 1.80 -23.09
CA GLN A 182 10.50 0.40 -23.49
C GLN A 182 11.02 -0.46 -22.32
N LEU A 183 10.32 -1.57 -22.06
CA LEU A 183 10.70 -2.61 -21.10
C LEU A 183 11.40 -3.78 -21.80
N GLY A 184 12.52 -4.22 -21.22
CA GLY A 184 13.27 -5.43 -21.58
C GLY A 184 12.54 -6.69 -21.19
#